data_AF-A0A6M8U4M8-F1
#
_entry.id   AF-A0A6M8U4M8-F1
#
_cell.length_a   1.000
_cell.length_b   1.000
_cell.length_c   1.000
_cell.angle_alpha   90.00
_cell.angle_beta   90.00
_cell.angle_gamma   90.00
#
_symmetry.space_group_name_H-M   'P 1'
#
loop_
_entity.id
_entity.type
_entity.pdbx_description
1 polymer ?
#
loop_
_entity_poly.entity_id
_entity_poly.type
_entity_poly.pdbx_seq_one_letter_code
_entity_poly.pdbx_strand_id
1 'polypeptide(L)' 'MAVPKKRTSISKKRIRKNFWKKKAYWTALKAFSLAKSLSTGNSKSFFIQQKEIEKSSSE' A
#
# COMPACT_ATOMS: atom_id res chain seq x y z
N MET A 1 -4.82 32.01 -19.51
CA MET A 1 -4.90 30.91 -18.52
C MET A 1 -5.73 31.37 -17.32
N ALA A 2 -6.55 30.51 -16.73
CA ALA A 2 -7.33 30.88 -15.54
C ALA A 2 -6.44 30.90 -14.29
N VAL A 3 -6.55 31.96 -13.48
CA VAL A 3 -5.76 32.15 -12.25
C VAL A 3 -6.69 32.11 -11.03
N PRO A 4 -6.34 31.39 -9.95
CA PRO A 4 -7.17 31.34 -8.76
C PRO A 4 -7.26 32.72 -8.10
N LYS A 5 -8.48 33.25 -7.97
CA LYS A 5 -8.71 34.58 -7.36
C LYS A 5 -8.40 34.62 -5.86
N LYS A 6 -8.53 33.48 -5.18
CA LYS A 6 -8.31 33.34 -3.72
C LYS A 6 -7.67 32.00 -3.42
N ARG A 7 -6.91 31.94 -2.31
CA ARG A 7 -6.33 30.68 -1.81
C ARG A 7 -7.44 29.75 -1.33
N THR A 8 -7.20 28.44 -1.46
CA THR A 8 -8.09 27.44 -0.88
C THR A 8 -8.02 27.49 0.64
N SER A 9 -9.16 27.34 1.31
CA SER A 9 -9.19 27.22 2.77
C SER A 9 -8.45 25.96 3.23
N ILE A 10 -7.92 25.99 4.46
CA ILE A 10 -7.12 24.89 5.01
C ILE A 10 -7.93 23.58 5.01
N SER A 11 -9.20 23.64 5.39
CA SER A 11 -10.12 22.49 5.37
C SER A 11 -10.26 21.90 3.96
N LYS A 12 -10.57 22.74 2.95
CA LYS A 12 -10.70 22.29 1.54
C LYS A 12 -9.40 21.73 0.97
N LYS A 13 -8.24 22.21 1.42
CA LYS A 13 -6.92 21.63 1.07
C LYS A 13 -6.73 20.24 1.70
N ARG A 14 -7.06 20.08 2.98
CA ARG A 14 -6.93 18.80 3.70
C ARG A 14 -7.85 17.72 3.12
N ILE A 15 -9.11 18.05 2.81
CA ILE A 15 -10.07 17.11 2.21
C ILE A 15 -9.52 16.53 0.90
N ARG A 16 -9.00 17.38 -0.01
CA ARG A 16 -8.40 16.92 -1.26
C ARG A 16 -7.21 15.99 -1.04
N LYS A 17 -6.34 16.28 -0.06
CA LYS A 17 -5.22 15.39 0.30
C LYS A 17 -5.72 14.06 0.90
N ASN A 18 -6.79 14.07 1.69
CA ASN A 18 -7.36 12.87 2.28
C ASN A 18 -7.91 11.91 1.21
N PHE A 19 -8.53 12.42 0.15
CA PHE A 19 -8.95 11.58 -0.98
C PHE A 19 -7.78 10.83 -1.62
N TRP A 20 -6.62 11.49 -1.77
CA TRP A 20 -5.42 10.84 -2.28
C TRP A 20 -4.89 9.78 -1.31
N LYS A 21 -4.81 10.09 -0.01
CA LYS A 21 -4.38 9.15 1.04
C LYS A 21 -5.31 7.95 1.20
N LYS A 22 -6.62 8.11 1.00
CA LYS A 22 -7.63 7.03 1.11
C LYS A 22 -7.37 5.90 0.11
N LYS A 23 -6.74 6.17 -1.04
CA LYS A 23 -6.37 5.13 -2.00
C LYS A 23 -5.38 4.11 -1.40
N ALA A 24 -4.44 4.59 -0.58
CA ALA A 24 -3.43 3.74 0.07
C ALA A 24 -4.06 2.75 1.08
N TYR A 25 -5.16 3.13 1.72
CA TYR A 25 -5.89 2.26 2.64
C TYR A 25 -6.42 1.00 1.93
N TRP A 26 -7.04 1.17 0.76
CA TRP A 26 -7.56 0.04 -0.02
C TRP A 26 -6.46 -0.89 -0.51
N THR A 27 -5.31 -0.34 -0.93
CA THR A 27 -4.16 -1.16 -1.34
C THR A 27 -3.60 -1.94 -0.15
N ALA A 28 -3.54 -1.33 1.03
CA ALA A 28 -3.07 -2.00 2.25
C ALA A 28 -3.98 -3.17 2.64
N LEU A 29 -5.31 -3.00 2.58
CA LEU A 29 -6.26 -4.09 2.85
C LEU A 29 -6.09 -5.28 1.90
N LYS A 30 -5.95 -4.99 0.59
CA LYS A 30 -5.71 -6.04 -0.42
C LYS A 30 -4.37 -6.75 -0.19
N ALA A 31 -3.32 -6.00 0.07
CA ALA A 31 -1.99 -6.55 0.36
C ALA A 31 -1.98 -7.42 1.61
N PHE A 32 -2.68 -7.00 2.67
CA PHE A 32 -2.78 -7.78 3.92
C PHE A 32 -3.54 -9.10 3.70
N SER A 33 -4.68 -9.06 3.03
CA SER A 33 -5.44 -10.26 2.67
C SER A 33 -4.60 -11.24 1.84
N LEU A 34 -3.86 -10.71 0.85
CA LEU A 34 -2.95 -11.49 0.02
C LEU A 34 -1.83 -12.13 0.85
N ALA A 35 -1.16 -11.36 1.71
CA ALA A 35 -0.09 -11.86 2.56
C ALA A 35 -0.55 -13.01 3.47
N LYS A 36 -1.76 -12.91 4.04
CA LYS A 36 -2.36 -13.99 4.82
C LYS A 36 -2.59 -15.25 3.99
N SER A 37 -3.17 -15.12 2.80
CA SER A 37 -3.37 -16.25 1.88
C SER A 37 -2.05 -16.95 1.53
N LEU A 38 -1.00 -16.18 1.22
CA LEU A 38 0.33 -16.69 0.90
C LEU A 38 1.00 -17.37 2.09
N SER A 39 0.84 -16.81 3.30
CA SER A 39 1.48 -17.35 4.52
C SER A 39 1.01 -18.76 4.89
N THR A 40 -0.18 -19.18 4.45
CA THR A 40 -0.70 -20.52 4.75
C THR A 40 -0.13 -21.62 3.85
N GLY A 41 0.52 -21.28 2.73
CA GLY A 41 1.06 -22.26 1.77
C GLY A 41 0.02 -23.11 1.02
N ASN A 42 -1.27 -22.96 1.33
CA ASN A 42 -2.36 -23.75 0.73
C ASN A 42 -2.78 -23.24 -0.67
N SER A 43 -2.42 -22.01 -1.03
CA SER A 43 -2.82 -21.38 -2.28
C SER A 43 -1.92 -21.84 -3.43
N LYS A 44 -2.48 -22.62 -4.37
CA LYS A 44 -1.77 -23.16 -5.54
C LYS A 44 -1.69 -22.19 -6.74
N SER A 45 -2.42 -21.08 -6.69
CA SER A 45 -2.54 -20.11 -7.78
C SER A 45 -1.45 -19.02 -7.77
N PHE A 46 -0.77 -18.82 -6.64
CA PHE A 46 0.24 -17.79 -6.49
C PHE A 46 1.62 -18.44 -6.32
N PHE A 47 2.59 -18.02 -7.13
CA PHE A 47 3.98 -18.47 -7.03
C PHE A 47 4.85 -17.34 -6.48
N ILE A 48 5.65 -17.63 -5.46
CA ILE A 48 6.65 -16.71 -4.91
C ILE A 48 8.02 -17.35 -5.12
N GLN A 49 8.94 -16.63 -5.76
CA GLN A 49 10.33 -17.06 -5.83
C GLN A 49 10.97 -16.89 -4.44
N GLN A 50 11.25 -18.00 -3.77
CA GLN A 50 12.08 -17.98 -2.57
C GLN A 50 13.52 -17.75 -3.02
N LYS A 51 14.07 -16.55 -2.76
CA LYS A 51 15.52 -16.38 -2.77
C LYS A 51 16.03 -17.00 -1.48
N GLU A 52 16.92 -17.98 -1.59
CA GLU A 52 17.71 -18.43 -0.46
C GLU A 52 18.49 -17.23 0.06
N ILE A 53 18.02 -16.67 1.16
CA ILE A 53 18.84 -15.78 1.97
C ILE A 53 19.79 -16.73 2.65
N GLU A 54 21.06 -16.76 2.23
CA GLU A 54 22.13 -17.39 2.98
C GLU A 54 22.04 -16.85 4.41
N LYS A 55 21.46 -17.64 5.31
CA LYS A 55 21.60 -17.40 6.74
C LYS A 55 23.05 -17.73 7.02
N SER A 56 23.91 -16.72 6.96
CA SER A 56 25.23 -16.80 7.59
C SER A 56 24.97 -17.13 9.05
N SER A 57 25.12 -18.41 9.37
CA SER A 57 25.33 -18.92 10.71
C SER A 57 26.50 -18.17 11.30
N SER A 58 26.23 -17.14 12.09
CA SER A 58 27.16 -16.69 13.11
C SER A 58 26.50 -17.01 14.44
N GLU A 59 27.20 -17.85 15.19
CA GLU A 59 27.00 -18.19 16.60
C GLU A 59 26.55 -17.00 17.47
#